data_AF-A0A024K7U0-F1
#
_entry.id   AF-A0A024K7U0-F1
#
_cell.length_a   1.000
_cell.length_b   1.000
_cell.length_c   1.000
_cell.angle_alpha   90.00
_cell.angle_beta   90.00
_cell.angle_gamma   90.00
#
_symmetry.space_group_name_H-M   'P 1'
#
loop_
_entity.id
_entity.type
_entity.pdbx_description
1 polymer ?
#
loop_
_entity_poly.entity_id
_entity_poly.type
_entity_poly.pdbx_seq_one_letter_code
_entity_poly.pdbx_strand_id
1 'polypeptide(L)'
;MRIELLTSPGCPHAESARKILADCLSSLGIDEPIIDRIGPYPSPTVLIDGVDVMRPAARAATGDACRLDLPTAQHILDALHVSRSNSPDSRKIN
;
A
#
# COMPACT_ATOMS: atom_id res chain seq x y z
N MET A 1 -5.51 8.23 6.61
CA MET A 1 -4.82 6.92 6.57
C MET A 1 -3.62 7.12 5.68
N ARG A 2 -2.39 6.89 6.08
CA ARG A 2 -1.22 7.24 5.26
C ARG A 2 -0.96 6.18 4.19
N ILE A 3 -0.94 6.55 2.90
CA ILE A 3 -0.72 5.60 1.80
C ILE A 3 0.61 5.89 1.12
N GLU A 4 1.49 4.90 1.06
CA GLU A 4 2.83 5.05 0.48
C GLU A 4 3.10 3.95 -0.55
N LEU A 5 3.67 4.34 -1.70
CA LEU A 5 4.12 3.43 -2.75
C LEU A 5 5.64 3.48 -2.84
N LEU A 6 6.31 2.42 -2.40
CA LEU A 6 7.76 2.30 -2.42
C LEU A 6 8.19 1.55 -3.67
N THR A 7 9.02 2.18 -4.46
CA THR A 7 9.52 1.63 -5.73
C THR A 7 11.02 1.80 -5.85
N SER A 8 11.64 0.89 -6.59
CA SER A 8 13.05 1.00 -6.97
C SER A 8 13.18 1.87 -8.22
N PRO A 9 14.32 2.55 -8.40
CA PRO A 9 14.59 3.29 -9.62
C PRO A 9 14.42 2.40 -10.86
N GLY A 10 13.62 2.85 -11.83
CA GLY A 10 13.39 2.11 -13.08
C GLY A 10 12.51 0.86 -12.95
N CYS A 11 11.76 0.68 -11.86
CA CYS A 11 10.85 -0.45 -11.74
C CYS A 11 9.74 -0.40 -12.81
N PRO A 12 9.61 -1.42 -13.70
CA PRO A 12 8.59 -1.42 -14.75
C PRO A 12 7.17 -1.55 -14.18
N HIS A 13 7.03 -2.08 -12.96
CA HIS A 13 5.73 -2.30 -12.32
C HIS A 13 5.25 -1.11 -11.48
N ALA A 14 6.05 -0.04 -11.35
CA ALA A 14 5.71 1.12 -10.53
C ALA A 14 4.40 1.78 -10.96
N GLU A 15 4.28 2.09 -12.26
CA GLU A 15 3.09 2.76 -12.79
C GLU A 15 1.85 1.88 -12.71
N SER A 16 1.98 0.58 -13.01
CA SER A 16 0.87 -0.37 -12.91
C SER A 16 0.38 -0.51 -11.47
N ALA A 17 1.29 -0.63 -10.51
CA ALA A 17 0.94 -0.69 -9.09
C ALA A 17 0.25 0.60 -8.61
N ARG A 18 0.77 1.76 -9.02
CA ARG A 18 0.15 3.06 -8.71
C ARG A 18 -1.27 3.17 -9.27
N LYS A 19 -1.48 2.73 -10.51
CA LYS A 19 -2.80 2.77 -11.15
C LYS A 19 -3.81 1.89 -10.42
N ILE A 20 -3.43 0.65 -10.07
CA ILE A 20 -4.29 -0.26 -9.31
C ILE A 20 -4.64 0.34 -7.94
N LEU A 21 -3.65 0.93 -7.26
CA LEU A 21 -3.86 1.60 -5.98
C LEU A 21 -4.85 2.77 -6.10
N ALA A 22 -4.67 3.65 -7.09
CA ALA A 22 -5.56 4.77 -7.33
C ALA A 22 -7.00 4.33 -7.68
N ASP A 23 -7.15 3.26 -8.45
CA ASP A 23 -8.45 2.68 -8.82
C ASP A 23 -9.19 2.10 -7.60
N CYS A 24 -8.46 1.41 -6.71
CA CYS A 24 -9.00 0.91 -5.45
C CYS A 24 -9.45 2.05 -4.52
N LEU A 25 -8.65 3.11 -4.41
CA LEU A 25 -8.99 4.28 -3.59
C LEU A 25 -10.23 5.00 -4.14
N SER A 26 -10.28 5.19 -5.46
CA SER A 26 -11.43 5.79 -6.14
C SER A 26 -12.70 4.97 -5.94
N SER A 27 -12.61 3.64 -6.06
CA SER A 27 -13.73 2.71 -5.85
C SER A 27 -14.26 2.74 -4.42
N LEU A 28 -13.40 3.02 -3.43
CA LEU A 28 -13.77 3.13 -2.02
C LEU A 28 -14.12 4.56 -1.58
N GLY A 29 -14.03 5.55 -2.49
CA GLY A 29 -14.24 6.97 -2.17
C GLY A 29 -13.21 7.55 -1.21
N ILE A 30 -11.97 7.02 -1.21
CA ILE A 30 -10.87 7.49 -0.37
C ILE A 30 -10.06 8.54 -1.14
N ASP A 31 -10.05 9.77 -0.65
CA ASP A 31 -9.36 10.92 -1.28
C ASP A 31 -7.92 11.12 -0.78
N GLU A 32 -7.34 10.11 -0.12
CA GLU A 32 -6.00 10.24 0.46
C GLU A 32 -4.90 10.22 -0.63
N PRO A 33 -3.92 11.15 -0.58
CA PRO A 33 -2.82 11.15 -1.54
C PRO A 33 -1.91 9.92 -1.41
N ILE A 34 -1.51 9.38 -2.56
CA ILE A 34 -0.49 8.33 -2.65
C ILE A 34 0.89 9.01 -2.59
N ILE A 35 1.68 8.66 -1.57
CA ILE A 35 3.04 9.16 -1.41
C ILE A 35 4.02 8.21 -2.11
N ASP A 36 4.52 8.61 -3.28
CA ASP A 36 5.56 7.87 -3.99
C ASP A 36 6.92 8.03 -3.30
N ARG A 37 7.58 6.91 -2.99
CA ARG A 37 8.94 6.86 -2.46
C ARG A 37 9.82 6.02 -3.37
N ILE A 38 10.83 6.65 -3.95
CA ILE A 38 11.81 5.97 -4.79
C ILE A 38 13.07 5.71 -3.96
N GLY A 39 13.57 4.49 -3.95
CA GLY A 39 14.75 4.12 -3.18
C GLY A 39 15.08 2.62 -3.24
N PRO A 40 16.04 2.16 -2.41
CA PRO A 40 16.46 0.76 -2.31
C PRO A 40 15.40 -0.10 -1.59
N TYR A 41 14.21 -0.18 -2.19
CA TYR A 41 13.05 -0.87 -1.65
C TYR A 41 12.72 -2.12 -2.47
N PRO A 42 12.09 -3.13 -1.85
CA PRO A 42 11.59 -4.27 -2.60
C PRO A 42 10.40 -3.86 -3.45
N SER A 43 10.69 -3.50 -4.70
CA SER A 43 9.70 -2.87 -5.58
C SER A 43 8.78 -3.89 -6.26
N PRO A 44 7.49 -3.59 -6.44
CA PRO A 44 6.72 -2.51 -5.81
C PRO A 44 6.18 -2.92 -4.42
N THR A 45 6.29 -2.04 -3.44
CA THR A 45 5.71 -2.22 -2.09
C THR A 45 4.68 -1.14 -1.81
N VAL A 46 3.50 -1.53 -1.35
CA VAL A 46 2.43 -0.60 -0.94
C VAL A 46 2.31 -0.67 0.57
N LEU A 47 2.38 0.49 1.24
CA LEU A 47 2.13 0.62 2.66
C LEU A 47 0.84 1.38 2.91
N ILE A 48 0.04 0.88 3.84
CA ILE A 48 -1.12 1.58 4.38
C ILE A 48 -0.90 1.73 5.88
N ASP A 49 -0.83 2.97 6.36
CA ASP A 49 -0.45 3.33 7.73
C ASP A 49 0.87 2.66 8.18
N GLY A 50 1.80 2.47 7.24
CA GLY A 50 3.10 1.81 7.48
C GLY A 50 3.06 0.28 7.47
N VAL A 51 1.90 -0.33 7.20
CA VAL A 51 1.72 -1.79 7.08
C VAL A 51 1.84 -2.21 5.62
N ASP A 52 2.71 -3.19 5.34
CA ASP A 52 2.83 -3.77 4.00
C ASP A 52 1.58 -4.61 3.68
N VAL A 53 0.85 -4.22 2.63
CA VAL A 53 -0.38 -4.90 2.21
C VAL A 53 -0.16 -6.37 1.85
N MET A 54 1.08 -6.73 1.51
CA MET A 54 1.46 -8.07 1.10
C MET A 54 1.99 -8.90 2.26
N ARG A 55 2.40 -8.24 3.35
CA ARG A 55 2.90 -8.87 4.56
C ARG A 55 2.41 -8.09 5.78
N PRO A 56 1.10 -8.10 6.07
CA PRO A 56 0.54 -7.27 7.14
C PRO A 56 1.07 -7.63 8.54
N ALA A 57 1.57 -8.86 8.73
CA ALA A 57 2.19 -9.33 9.96
C ALA A 57 3.71 -9.07 10.06
N ALA A 58 4.36 -8.62 8.97
CA ALA A 58 5.79 -8.36 8.95
C ALA A 58 6.06 -6.87 8.75
N ARG A 59 7.14 -6.37 9.36
CA ARG A 59 7.64 -5.04 9.04
C ARG A 59 8.05 -5.02 7.57
N ALA A 60 7.79 -3.89 6.89
CA ALA A 60 8.14 -3.71 5.48
C ALA A 60 9.56 -4.22 5.21
N ALA A 61 9.69 -5.13 4.25
CA ALA A 61 10.98 -5.74 3.94
C ALA A 61 11.96 -4.65 3.49
N THR A 62 13.18 -4.69 4.03
CA THR A 62 14.29 -3.80 3.65
C THR A 62 15.21 -4.53 2.69
N GLY A 63 15.53 -3.92 1.54
CA GLY A 63 16.53 -4.43 0.59
C GLY A 63 16.28 -4.06 -0.88
N ASP A 64 17.35 -4.11 -1.67
CA ASP A 64 17.42 -3.83 -3.11
C ASP A 64 17.03 -5.03 -3.98
N ALA A 65 15.87 -5.65 -3.74
CA ALA A 65 15.43 -6.81 -4.53
C ALA A 65 14.01 -6.62 -5.03
N CYS A 66 13.82 -6.68 -6.36
CA CYS A 66 12.50 -6.71 -6.97
C CYS A 66 11.67 -7.84 -6.37
N ARG A 67 10.46 -7.53 -5.92
CA ARG A 67 9.55 -8.56 -5.41
C ARG A 67 8.99 -9.35 -6.58
N LEU A 68 9.14 -10.68 -6.53
CA LEU A 68 8.59 -11.59 -7.54
C LEU A 68 7.06 -11.66 -7.48
N ASP A 69 6.52 -11.53 -6.28
CA ASP A 69 5.07 -11.50 -6.06
C ASP A 69 4.59 -10.05 -6.18
N LEU A 70 3.69 -9.72 -7.09
CA LEU A 70 3.23 -8.34 -7.32
C LEU A 70 1.92 -8.06 -6.55
N PRO A 71 1.75 -6.84 -5.99
CA PRO A 71 0.52 -6.48 -5.31
C PRO A 71 -0.65 -6.46 -6.30
N THR A 72 -1.72 -7.17 -5.94
CA THR A 72 -2.99 -7.21 -6.69
C THR A 72 -4.00 -6.25 -6.09
N ALA A 73 -5.05 -5.93 -6.84
CA ALA A 73 -6.16 -5.13 -6.34
C ALA A 73 -6.79 -5.73 -5.07
N GLN A 74 -6.91 -7.07 -4.99
CA GLN A 74 -7.49 -7.74 -3.82
C GLN A 74 -6.66 -7.53 -2.55
N HIS A 75 -5.32 -7.61 -2.63
CA HIS A 75 -4.46 -7.35 -1.48
C HIS A 75 -4.59 -5.91 -0.97
N ILE A 76 -4.71 -4.96 -1.89
CA ILE A 76 -4.89 -3.54 -1.56
C ILE A 76 -6.26 -3.31 -0.90
N LEU A 77 -7.33 -3.86 -1.47
CA LEU A 77 -8.68 -3.73 -0.93
C LEU A 77 -8.80 -4.33 0.47
N ASP A 78 -8.26 -5.53 0.69
CA ASP A 78 -8.28 -6.19 2.00
C ASP A 78 -7.57 -5.33 3.06
N ALA A 79 -6.37 -4.84 2.74
CA ALA A 79 -5.62 -3.97 3.64
C ALA A 79 -6.31 -2.62 3.91
N LEU A 80 -6.96 -2.02 2.91
CA LEU A 80 -7.77 -0.81 3.09
C LEU A 80 -8.99 -1.05 3.99
N HIS A 81 -9.66 -2.20 3.85
CA HIS A 81 -10.75 -2.58 4.73
C HIS A 81 -10.28 -2.74 6.18
N VAL A 82 -9.17 -3.44 6.40
CA VAL A 82 -8.57 -3.61 7.74
C VAL A 82 -8.17 -2.27 8.36
N SER A 83 -7.49 -1.40 7.60
CA SER A 83 -7.10 -0.06 8.10
C SER A 83 -8.33 0.79 8.46
N ARG A 84 -9.40 0.77 7.65
CA ARG A 84 -10.66 1.44 7.96
C ARG A 84 -11.30 0.93 9.26
N SER A 85 -11.27 -0.39 9.49
CA SER A 85 -11.76 -1.00 10.74
C SER A 85 -10.89 -0.66 11.95
N ASN A 86 -9.59 -0.41 11.75
CA ASN A 86 -8.65 0.00 12.80
C ASN A 86 -8.59 1.51 13.03
N SER A 87 -9.31 2.30 12.23
CA SER A 87 -9.34 3.75 12.37
C SER A 87 -9.96 4.14 13.72
N PRO A 88 -9.33 5.04 14.51
CA PRO A 88 -9.76 5.36 15.88
C PRO A 88 -11.15 6.03 15.97
N ASP A 89 -11.74 6.41 14.84
CA ASP A 89 -13.07 7.01 14.74
C ASP A 89 -14.20 6.06 15.19
N SER A 90 -14.01 4.74 15.09
CA SER A 90 -15.00 3.75 15.55
C SER A 90 -14.91 3.39 17.04
N ARG A 91 -14.00 4.00 17.81
CA ARG A 91 -13.81 3.69 19.25
C ARG A 91 -14.35 4.80 20.18
N LYS A 92 -15.38 5.54 19.74
CA LYS A 92 -16.17 6.46 20.59
C LYS A 92 -17.64 6.06 20.67
N ILE A 93 -17.92 4.85 21.15
CA ILE A 93 -19.19 4.54 21.82
C ILE A 93 -18.96 3.52 22.94
N ASN A 94 -18.55 3.98 24.12
CA ASN A 94 -18.93 3.33 25.38
C ASN A 94 -18.83 4.31 26.54
#